data_AF-A0A438JK34-F1
#
_entry.id   AF-A0A438JK34-F1
#
_cell.length_a   1.000
_cell.length_b   1.000
_cell.length_c   1.000
_cell.angle_alpha   90.00
_cell.angle_beta   90.00
_cell.angle_gamma   90.00
#
_symmetry.space_group_name_H-M   'P 1'
#
loop_
_entity.id
_entity.type
_entity.pdbx_description
1 polymer ?
#
loop_
_entity_poly.entity_id
_entity_poly.type
_entity_poly.pdbx_seq_one_letter_code
_entity_poly.pdbx_strand_id
1 'polypeptide(L)'
;MLSTTLRCAWCSSLFPPLSFRTKPLSSSSSSSLHYSPWSGLQSWRENPLNKNRLWGPNGPEHLPPSPCTPLEVCEGPMALASSLAGMGSLVLSTSDPLTKSKLSHLAYSRWRTEHLPIGDSQAPDRPARPAKPQLVSPKEIPAPKNSGLPLNAYMLHNLAHVELNAIDLAWDTVVRFSPYSKILGEGFFADFARVADDESRHFAWCSQRLAELVMEICLLIIFFGGNVQNHLTMLLHVWWQSHWSR
;
A
#
# COMPACT_ATOMS: atom_id res chain seq x y z
N MET A 1 39.98 35.03 41.83
CA MET A 1 40.30 34.32 43.08
C MET A 1 39.02 33.80 43.70
N LEU A 2 39.09 32.57 44.22
CA LEU A 2 38.16 31.90 45.13
C LEU A 2 36.89 31.26 44.54
N SER A 3 36.97 29.92 44.46
CA SER A 3 35.92 28.93 44.73
C SER A 3 34.90 29.38 45.79
N THR A 4 33.69 28.79 45.79
CA THR A 4 33.27 27.77 46.78
C THR A 4 31.85 27.27 46.46
N THR A 5 31.70 25.96 46.55
CA THR A 5 30.49 25.13 46.66
C THR A 5 29.39 25.68 47.59
N LEU A 6 28.12 25.33 47.36
CA LEU A 6 27.31 24.62 48.38
C LEU A 6 25.93 24.17 47.86
N ARG A 7 25.54 23.00 48.38
CA ARG A 7 24.30 22.26 48.18
C ARG A 7 23.16 22.82 49.03
N CYS A 8 21.94 22.55 48.54
CA CYS A 8 20.69 22.17 49.23
C CYS A 8 20.31 22.77 50.59
N ALA A 9 19.10 23.34 50.64
CA ALA A 9 18.04 23.04 51.63
C ALA A 9 16.69 23.57 51.06
N TRP A 10 15.84 22.75 50.44
CA TRP A 10 14.68 22.10 51.06
C TRP A 10 13.85 23.01 51.97
N CYS A 11 12.69 23.45 51.46
CA CYS A 11 11.56 23.89 52.27
C CYS A 11 10.55 22.74 52.32
N SER A 12 10.37 22.24 53.53
CA SER A 12 9.50 21.16 53.98
C SER A 12 8.02 21.49 53.73
N SER A 13 7.28 20.60 53.06
CA SER A 13 6.36 19.60 53.65
C SER A 13 5.03 20.14 54.19
N LEU A 14 3.94 19.82 53.49
CA LEU A 14 2.62 19.65 54.07
C LEU A 14 1.90 18.54 53.27
N PHE A 15 2.06 17.26 53.65
CA PHE A 15 1.05 16.20 53.48
C PHE A 15 1.43 15.00 54.39
N PRO A 16 0.44 14.30 55.00
CA PRO A 16 0.67 13.23 55.97
C PRO A 16 1.21 11.94 55.34
N PRO A 17 1.91 11.06 56.09
CA PRO A 17 2.50 9.85 55.53
C PRO A 17 1.42 8.80 55.23
N LEU A 18 1.20 8.54 53.95
CA LEU A 18 0.50 7.33 53.50
C LEU A 18 1.43 6.13 53.73
N SER A 19 1.12 5.32 54.74
CA SER A 19 1.76 4.01 54.95
C SER A 19 1.35 3.05 53.83
N PHE A 20 2.14 2.98 52.76
CA PHE A 20 1.99 1.96 51.73
C PHE A 20 2.58 0.64 52.24
N ARG A 21 1.69 -0.30 52.56
CA ARG A 21 2.05 -1.70 52.80
C ARG A 21 2.52 -2.31 51.49
N THR A 22 3.83 -2.44 51.29
CA THR A 22 4.40 -3.17 50.15
C THR A 22 4.05 -4.65 50.29
N LYS A 23 3.06 -5.12 49.52
CA LYS A 23 2.92 -6.54 49.22
C LYS A 23 4.09 -6.91 48.30
N PRO A 24 4.86 -7.98 48.59
CA PRO A 24 5.86 -8.45 47.64
C PRO A 24 5.13 -8.86 46.36
N LEU A 25 5.58 -8.32 45.23
CA LEU A 25 5.10 -8.70 43.92
C LEU A 25 5.56 -10.16 43.70
N SER A 26 4.63 -11.10 43.82
CA SER A 26 4.86 -12.47 43.39
C SER A 26 5.35 -12.41 41.94
N SER A 27 6.51 -13.00 41.68
CA SER A 27 7.08 -13.14 40.34
C SER A 27 6.10 -13.94 39.48
N SER A 28 5.20 -13.25 38.78
CA SER A 28 4.45 -13.83 37.69
C SER A 28 5.46 -14.17 36.61
N SER A 29 5.79 -15.46 36.51
CA SER A 29 6.53 -16.04 35.40
C SER A 29 5.93 -15.49 34.11
N SER A 30 6.71 -14.69 33.38
CA SER A 30 6.32 -14.16 32.07
C SER A 30 5.99 -15.36 31.18
N SER A 31 4.70 -15.64 31.00
CA SER A 31 4.25 -16.61 30.01
C SER A 31 4.69 -16.08 28.66
N SER A 32 5.78 -16.64 28.13
CA SER A 32 6.19 -16.43 26.74
C SER A 32 4.97 -16.75 25.88
N LEU A 33 4.42 -15.73 25.21
CA LEU A 33 3.35 -15.93 24.24
C LEU A 33 3.90 -16.84 23.15
N HIS A 34 3.48 -18.11 23.16
CA HIS A 34 3.81 -19.05 22.10
C HIS A 34 3.00 -18.67 20.87
N TYR A 35 3.63 -17.92 19.96
CA TYR A 35 3.08 -17.64 18.64
C TYR A 35 3.43 -18.79 17.69
N SER A 36 2.41 -19.46 17.17
CA SER A 36 2.58 -20.42 16.08
C SER A 36 2.38 -19.68 14.74
N PRO A 37 3.40 -19.64 13.86
CA PRO A 37 3.25 -19.02 12.55
C PRO A 37 2.23 -19.77 11.70
N TRP A 38 1.60 -19.07 10.76
CA TRP A 38 0.72 -19.68 9.77
C TRP A 38 1.45 -20.79 9.01
N SER A 39 0.86 -21.98 8.94
CA SER A 39 1.48 -23.16 8.32
C SER A 39 1.87 -22.95 6.86
N GLY A 40 1.13 -22.09 6.14
CA GLY A 40 1.41 -21.73 4.75
C GLY A 40 2.47 -20.65 4.57
N LEU A 41 3.03 -20.07 5.64
CA LEU A 41 3.90 -18.90 5.53
C LEU A 41 5.17 -19.17 4.73
N GLN A 42 5.83 -20.32 4.97
CA GLN A 42 7.06 -20.67 4.24
C GLN A 42 6.77 -20.99 2.78
N SER A 43 5.73 -21.80 2.52
CA SER A 43 5.29 -22.08 1.15
C SER A 43 4.90 -20.81 0.41
N TRP A 44 4.22 -19.87 1.09
CA TRP A 44 3.99 -18.54 0.54
C TRP A 44 5.34 -17.93 0.22
N ARG A 45 6.22 -17.60 1.19
CA ARG A 45 7.54 -16.95 0.96
C ARG A 45 8.37 -17.55 -0.18
N GLU A 46 8.39 -18.85 -0.31
CA GLU A 46 9.18 -19.56 -1.33
C GLU A 46 8.55 -19.51 -2.74
N ASN A 47 7.25 -19.22 -2.86
CA ASN A 47 6.59 -19.16 -4.18
C ASN A 47 7.34 -18.23 -5.15
N PRO A 48 7.47 -18.63 -6.42
CA PRO A 48 8.16 -17.84 -7.43
C PRO A 48 7.46 -16.51 -7.69
N LEU A 49 8.16 -15.58 -8.34
CA LEU A 49 7.57 -14.32 -8.77
C LEU A 49 6.39 -14.59 -9.69
N ASN A 50 5.22 -14.08 -9.31
CA ASN A 50 4.02 -14.26 -10.09
C ASN A 50 3.99 -13.23 -11.23
N LYS A 51 4.11 -13.71 -12.47
CA LYS A 51 4.12 -12.86 -13.66
C LYS A 51 2.72 -12.69 -14.29
N ASN A 52 1.66 -13.23 -13.68
CA ASN A 52 0.30 -13.15 -14.22
C ASN A 52 -0.29 -11.77 -13.91
N ARG A 53 -0.08 -10.82 -14.82
CA ARG A 53 -0.47 -9.41 -14.64
C ARG A 53 -1.72 -9.02 -15.43
N LEU A 54 -2.21 -9.92 -16.29
CA LEU A 54 -3.44 -9.76 -17.04
C LEU A 54 -4.44 -10.83 -16.62
N TRP A 55 -5.72 -10.56 -16.85
CA TRP A 55 -6.77 -11.55 -16.80
C TRP A 55 -7.24 -11.85 -18.23
N GLY A 56 -6.89 -13.01 -18.76
CA GLY A 56 -7.32 -13.47 -20.07
C GLY A 56 -8.70 -14.13 -20.06
N PRO A 57 -9.17 -14.63 -21.22
CA PRO A 57 -10.47 -15.26 -21.36
C PRO A 57 -10.66 -16.49 -20.47
N ASN A 58 -9.57 -17.21 -20.14
CA ASN A 58 -9.60 -18.45 -19.34
C ASN A 58 -8.99 -18.28 -17.93
N GLY A 59 -8.62 -17.07 -17.53
CA GLY A 59 -8.02 -16.79 -16.23
C GLY A 59 -6.75 -15.94 -16.29
N PRO A 60 -5.95 -15.89 -15.22
CA PRO A 60 -4.74 -15.08 -15.16
C PRO A 60 -3.71 -15.46 -16.23
N GLU A 61 -3.21 -14.46 -16.94
CA GLU A 61 -2.22 -14.62 -18.01
C GLU A 61 -1.01 -13.70 -17.79
N HIS A 62 0.12 -14.12 -18.36
CA HIS A 62 1.32 -13.31 -18.43
C HIS A 62 1.13 -12.14 -19.39
N LEU A 63 1.74 -10.99 -19.07
CA LEU A 63 1.91 -9.93 -20.07
C LEU A 63 2.70 -10.51 -21.24
N PRO A 64 2.20 -10.42 -22.49
CA PRO A 64 3.00 -10.81 -23.65
C PRO A 64 4.27 -9.96 -23.68
N PRO A 65 5.43 -10.52 -24.10
CA PRO A 65 6.62 -9.72 -24.32
C PRO A 65 6.29 -8.67 -25.39
N SER A 66 6.16 -7.42 -24.96
CA SER A 66 5.86 -6.33 -25.88
C SER A 66 7.08 -6.12 -26.80
N PRO A 67 6.90 -6.03 -28.13
CA PRO A 67 7.96 -5.56 -29.00
C PRO A 67 8.19 -4.07 -28.69
N CYS A 68 9.21 -3.79 -27.89
CA CYS A 68 9.78 -2.47 -27.60
C CYS A 68 8.79 -1.28 -27.70
N THR A 69 8.00 -1.06 -26.66
CA THR A 69 7.43 0.26 -26.40
C THR A 69 8.20 0.85 -25.21
N PRO A 70 8.87 1.99 -25.35
CA PRO A 70 9.62 2.57 -24.24
C PRO A 70 8.67 2.89 -23.07
N LEU A 71 8.74 2.09 -22.00
CA LEU A 71 8.28 2.47 -20.66
C LEU A 71 9.24 3.52 -20.03
N GLU A 72 9.83 4.37 -20.87
CA GLU A 72 11.05 5.13 -20.54
C GLU A 72 10.86 6.25 -19.52
N VAL A 73 9.62 6.62 -19.18
CA VAL A 73 9.39 7.76 -18.29
C VAL A 73 9.47 7.38 -16.80
N CYS A 74 9.36 6.10 -16.42
CA CYS A 74 9.41 5.69 -15.01
C CYS A 74 10.40 4.56 -14.66
N GLU A 75 10.97 3.88 -15.67
CA GLU A 75 12.03 2.88 -15.45
C GLU A 75 13.34 3.54 -14.98
N GLY A 76 13.65 4.75 -15.46
CA GLY A 76 14.90 5.46 -15.15
C GLY A 76 15.13 5.68 -13.65
N PRO A 77 14.20 6.32 -12.91
CA PRO A 77 14.32 6.48 -11.46
C PRO A 77 14.40 5.15 -10.72
N MET A 78 13.63 4.14 -11.15
CA MET A 78 13.64 2.83 -10.52
C MET A 78 14.99 2.14 -10.69
N ALA A 79 15.60 2.21 -11.87
CA ALA A 79 16.92 1.63 -12.16
C ALA A 79 18.04 2.24 -11.30
N LEU A 80 17.94 3.52 -10.95
CA LEU A 80 18.90 4.23 -10.12
C LEU A 80 18.79 3.90 -8.63
N ALA A 81 17.63 3.44 -8.15
CA ALA A 81 17.48 3.02 -6.77
C ALA A 81 18.31 1.76 -6.50
N SER A 82 19.10 1.79 -5.43
CA SER A 82 20.04 0.72 -5.04
C SER A 82 19.59 -0.12 -3.85
N SER A 83 18.37 0.11 -3.34
CA SER A 83 17.83 -0.53 -2.15
C SER A 83 16.31 -0.69 -2.20
N LEU A 84 15.78 -1.63 -1.40
CA LEU A 84 14.34 -1.85 -1.28
C LEU A 84 13.60 -0.61 -0.78
N ALA A 85 14.12 0.04 0.26
CA ALA A 85 13.54 1.26 0.81
C ALA A 85 13.57 2.42 -0.19
N GLY A 86 14.66 2.55 -0.97
CA GLY A 86 14.76 3.55 -2.03
C GLY A 86 13.72 3.33 -3.13
N MET A 87 13.53 2.08 -3.57
CA MET A 87 12.48 1.74 -4.52
C MET A 87 11.07 1.96 -3.94
N GLY A 88 10.85 1.60 -2.67
CA GLY A 88 9.58 1.85 -1.99
C GLY A 88 9.22 3.34 -1.92
N SER A 89 10.19 4.22 -1.67
CA SER A 89 9.98 5.67 -1.65
C SER A 89 9.56 6.21 -3.03
N LEU A 90 10.14 5.66 -4.12
CA LEU A 90 9.73 5.98 -5.49
C LEU A 90 8.29 5.50 -5.80
N VAL A 91 7.93 4.28 -5.36
CA VAL A 91 6.56 3.77 -5.51
C VAL A 91 5.57 4.67 -4.78
N LEU A 92 5.86 5.04 -3.53
CA LEU A 92 5.02 5.92 -2.72
C LEU A 92 4.92 7.33 -3.33
N SER A 93 5.96 7.80 -4.02
CA SER A 93 5.96 9.11 -4.69
C SER A 93 5.25 9.11 -6.04
N THR A 94 4.83 7.95 -6.54
CA THR A 94 4.13 7.81 -7.83
C THR A 94 2.64 8.09 -7.67
N SER A 95 2.11 9.10 -8.36
CA SER A 95 0.70 9.49 -8.24
C SER A 95 -0.26 8.62 -9.05
N ASP A 96 0.12 8.20 -10.26
CA ASP A 96 -0.73 7.40 -11.12
C ASP A 96 -0.85 5.95 -10.58
N PRO A 97 -2.05 5.43 -10.32
CA PRO A 97 -2.22 4.14 -9.65
C PRO A 97 -1.79 2.95 -10.51
N LEU A 98 -1.98 3.01 -11.83
CA LEU A 98 -1.51 1.96 -12.76
C LEU A 98 0.02 1.92 -12.81
N THR A 99 0.66 3.08 -12.88
CA THR A 99 2.12 3.20 -12.85
C THR A 99 2.68 2.76 -11.49
N LYS A 100 2.03 3.14 -10.39
CA LYS A 100 2.38 2.69 -9.04
C LYS A 100 2.33 1.16 -8.92
N SER A 101 1.27 0.52 -9.43
CA SER A 101 1.15 -0.94 -9.46
C SER A 101 2.29 -1.59 -10.25
N LYS A 102 2.61 -1.08 -11.44
CA LYS A 102 3.73 -1.57 -12.25
C LYS A 102 5.08 -1.42 -11.54
N LEU A 103 5.33 -0.25 -10.94
CA LEU A 103 6.55 0.00 -10.18
C LEU A 103 6.65 -0.86 -8.91
N SER A 104 5.53 -1.14 -8.23
CA SER A 104 5.48 -2.07 -7.10
C SER A 104 6.01 -3.45 -7.51
N HIS A 105 5.51 -3.97 -8.64
CA HIS A 105 5.98 -5.24 -9.17
C HIS A 105 7.45 -5.21 -9.57
N LEU A 106 7.87 -4.17 -10.26
CA LEU A 106 9.27 -4.00 -10.70
C LEU A 106 10.21 -3.93 -9.50
N ALA A 107 9.87 -3.13 -8.48
CA ALA A 107 10.65 -2.97 -7.26
C ALA A 107 10.86 -4.31 -6.53
N TYR A 108 9.78 -5.06 -6.29
CA TYR A 108 9.88 -6.36 -5.62
C TYR A 108 10.63 -7.38 -6.46
N SER A 109 10.35 -7.46 -7.76
CA SER A 109 11.02 -8.39 -8.67
C SER A 109 12.52 -8.12 -8.74
N ARG A 110 12.90 -6.85 -8.85
CA ARG A 110 14.29 -6.42 -8.89
C ARG A 110 14.99 -6.71 -7.58
N TRP A 111 14.41 -6.30 -6.45
CA TRP A 111 14.98 -6.58 -5.12
C TRP A 111 15.26 -8.08 -4.93
N ARG A 112 14.27 -8.93 -5.26
CA ARG A 112 14.39 -10.38 -5.13
C ARG A 112 15.42 -11.00 -6.09
N THR A 113 15.51 -10.49 -7.31
CA THR A 113 16.40 -11.07 -8.35
C THR A 113 17.85 -10.62 -8.17
N GLU A 114 18.05 -9.33 -7.90
CA GLU A 114 19.37 -8.70 -7.75
C GLU A 114 19.91 -8.81 -6.31
N HIS A 115 19.13 -9.35 -5.37
CA HIS A 115 19.51 -9.50 -3.95
C HIS A 115 19.94 -8.16 -3.33
N LEU A 116 19.18 -7.11 -3.62
CA LEU A 116 19.50 -5.75 -3.16
C LEU A 116 19.31 -5.65 -1.64
N PRO A 117 20.07 -4.77 -0.95
CA PRO A 117 19.88 -4.55 0.47
C PRO A 117 18.52 -3.88 0.75
N ILE A 118 18.03 -4.02 1.98
CA ILE A 118 16.85 -3.25 2.44
C ILE A 118 17.13 -1.74 2.32
N GLY A 119 18.34 -1.33 2.73
CA GLY A 119 18.78 0.06 2.73
C GLY A 119 17.97 0.94 3.67
N ASP A 120 18.03 2.24 3.42
CA ASP A 120 17.30 3.27 4.15
C ASP A 120 16.80 4.32 3.16
N SER A 121 15.64 4.90 3.41
CA SER A 121 15.06 5.98 2.63
C SER A 121 14.00 6.71 3.44
N GLN A 122 13.80 7.99 3.12
CA GLN A 122 12.75 8.77 3.74
C GLN A 122 11.40 8.47 3.05
N ALA A 123 10.41 8.07 3.85
CA ALA A 123 9.03 7.95 3.39
C ALA A 123 8.44 9.36 3.18
N PRO A 124 7.65 9.58 2.11
CA PRO A 124 6.85 10.80 2.02
C PRO A 124 5.85 10.88 3.18
N ASP A 125 5.35 12.09 3.48
CA ASP A 125 4.36 12.30 4.55
C ASP A 125 3.07 11.50 4.30
N ARG A 126 2.70 11.37 3.02
CA ARG A 126 1.60 10.53 2.55
C ARG A 126 1.92 9.97 1.16
N PRO A 127 1.40 8.80 0.81
CA PRO A 127 1.50 8.28 -0.55
C PRO A 127 0.94 9.29 -1.56
N ALA A 128 1.61 9.43 -2.69
CA ALA A 128 1.20 10.29 -3.78
C ALA A 128 -0.11 9.78 -4.40
N ARG A 129 -0.94 10.75 -4.78
CA ARG A 129 -2.27 10.56 -5.33
C ARG A 129 -2.42 11.51 -6.52
N PRO A 130 -3.18 11.13 -7.56
CA PRO A 130 -3.38 12.00 -8.71
C PRO A 130 -4.13 13.28 -8.30
N ALA A 131 -3.86 14.39 -8.99
CA ALA A 131 -4.48 15.69 -8.69
C ALA A 131 -6.00 15.67 -8.83
N LYS A 132 -6.50 14.79 -9.69
CA LYS A 132 -7.91 14.47 -9.78
C LYS A 132 -8.11 13.02 -9.43
N PRO A 133 -9.13 12.78 -8.61
CA PRO A 133 -10.22 13.70 -8.28
C PRO A 133 -9.98 14.52 -7.02
N GLN A 134 -10.99 15.28 -6.61
CA GLN A 134 -11.07 15.78 -5.25
C GLN A 134 -11.46 14.69 -4.24
N LEU A 135 -10.77 14.69 -3.11
CA LEU A 135 -11.07 13.84 -1.97
C LEU A 135 -12.37 14.30 -1.29
N VAL A 136 -13.32 13.38 -1.13
CA VAL A 136 -14.59 13.62 -0.44
C VAL A 136 -14.68 12.83 0.87
N SER A 137 -15.51 13.28 1.79
CA SER A 137 -15.74 12.58 3.04
C SER A 137 -16.52 11.27 2.82
N PRO A 138 -16.40 10.26 3.71
CA PRO A 138 -17.13 9.00 3.58
C PRO A 138 -18.66 9.13 3.51
N LYS A 139 -19.21 10.22 4.06
CA LYS A 139 -20.64 10.51 4.05
C LYS A 139 -21.15 11.01 2.69
N GLU A 140 -20.24 11.55 1.89
CA GLU A 140 -20.52 12.05 0.54
C GLU A 140 -20.37 10.94 -0.51
N ILE A 141 -19.92 9.74 -0.11
CA ILE A 141 -19.85 8.58 -1.00
C ILE A 141 -21.27 8.11 -1.33
N PRO A 142 -21.69 8.13 -2.60
CA PRO A 142 -23.01 7.65 -3.00
C PRO A 142 -23.19 6.17 -2.67
N ALA A 143 -24.35 5.80 -2.12
CA ALA A 143 -24.72 4.40 -1.99
C ALA A 143 -24.77 3.70 -3.37
N PRO A 144 -24.54 2.37 -3.47
CA PRO A 144 -24.52 1.65 -4.76
C PRO A 144 -25.73 1.96 -5.65
N LYS A 145 -26.94 2.00 -5.05
CA LYS A 145 -28.21 2.29 -5.74
C LYS A 145 -28.28 3.69 -6.36
N ASN A 146 -27.50 4.65 -5.82
CA ASN A 146 -27.48 6.05 -6.25
C ASN A 146 -26.22 6.39 -7.07
N SER A 147 -25.34 5.40 -7.33
CA SER A 147 -24.08 5.61 -8.04
C SER A 147 -24.24 5.74 -9.56
N GLY A 148 -25.37 5.28 -10.12
CA GLY A 148 -25.58 5.17 -11.57
C GLY A 148 -24.76 4.05 -12.22
N LEU A 149 -24.04 3.25 -11.43
CA LEU A 149 -23.23 2.13 -11.90
C LEU A 149 -23.90 0.78 -11.61
N PRO A 150 -23.70 -0.23 -12.47
CA PRO A 150 -24.00 -1.61 -12.14
C PRO A 150 -23.30 -2.04 -10.84
N LEU A 151 -23.98 -2.87 -10.04
CA LEU A 151 -23.49 -3.26 -8.72
C LEU A 151 -22.09 -3.92 -8.76
N ASN A 152 -21.84 -4.74 -9.78
CA ASN A 152 -20.55 -5.38 -10.00
C ASN A 152 -19.43 -4.35 -10.27
N ALA A 153 -19.68 -3.33 -11.10
CA ALA A 153 -18.72 -2.26 -11.36
C ALA A 153 -18.44 -1.44 -10.09
N TYR A 154 -19.48 -1.13 -9.32
CA TYR A 154 -19.35 -0.43 -8.04
C TYR A 154 -18.51 -1.23 -7.03
N MET A 155 -18.79 -2.52 -6.87
CA MET A 155 -18.04 -3.40 -5.96
C MET A 155 -16.58 -3.56 -6.39
N LEU A 156 -16.34 -3.77 -7.68
CA LEU A 156 -15.00 -3.97 -8.22
C LEU A 156 -14.11 -2.73 -8.05
N HIS A 157 -14.70 -1.54 -8.19
CA HIS A 157 -14.00 -0.29 -7.91
C HIS A 157 -13.62 -0.16 -6.44
N ASN A 158 -14.53 -0.45 -5.51
CA ASN A 158 -14.22 -0.45 -4.08
C ASN A 158 -13.11 -1.45 -3.75
N LEU A 159 -13.12 -2.63 -4.38
CA LEU A 159 -12.05 -3.60 -4.22
C LEU A 159 -10.73 -3.03 -4.70
N ALA A 160 -10.70 -2.44 -5.91
CA ALA A 160 -9.51 -1.80 -6.44
C ALA A 160 -8.94 -0.73 -5.48
N HIS A 161 -9.78 0.05 -4.81
CA HIS A 161 -9.35 0.99 -3.76
C HIS A 161 -8.66 0.32 -2.58
N VAL A 162 -9.25 -0.77 -2.08
CA VAL A 162 -8.66 -1.56 -1.01
C VAL A 162 -7.28 -2.05 -1.43
N GLU A 163 -7.15 -2.57 -2.66
CA GLU A 163 -5.88 -3.07 -3.18
C GLU A 163 -4.82 -1.96 -3.30
N LEU A 164 -5.15 -0.78 -3.84
CA LEU A 164 -4.17 0.31 -3.93
C LEU A 164 -3.73 0.80 -2.55
N ASN A 165 -4.67 0.93 -1.61
CA ASN A 165 -4.32 1.30 -0.24
C ASN A 165 -3.42 0.25 0.42
N ALA A 166 -3.64 -1.03 0.12
CA ALA A 166 -2.79 -2.10 0.62
C ALA A 166 -1.37 -2.04 0.02
N ILE A 167 -1.22 -1.72 -1.27
CA ILE A 167 0.09 -1.42 -1.89
C ILE A 167 0.79 -0.30 -1.13
N ASP A 168 0.09 0.81 -0.88
CA ASP A 168 0.67 1.96 -0.18
C ASP A 168 1.07 1.64 1.26
N LEU A 169 0.20 0.96 2.01
CA LEU A 169 0.48 0.58 3.40
C LEU A 169 1.67 -0.38 3.49
N ALA A 170 1.78 -1.32 2.56
CA ALA A 170 2.88 -2.26 2.51
C ALA A 170 4.21 -1.54 2.22
N TRP A 171 4.26 -0.67 1.20
CA TRP A 171 5.45 0.11 0.91
C TRP A 171 5.78 1.14 1.99
N ASP A 172 4.79 1.80 2.59
CA ASP A 172 5.01 2.73 3.70
C ASP A 172 5.67 2.00 4.88
N THR A 173 5.20 0.79 5.18
CA THR A 173 5.81 -0.06 6.21
C THR A 173 7.27 -0.38 5.87
N VAL A 174 7.55 -0.79 4.63
CA VAL A 174 8.93 -1.10 4.19
C VAL A 174 9.84 0.11 4.37
N VAL A 175 9.42 1.29 3.91
CA VAL A 175 10.26 2.49 3.92
C VAL A 175 10.39 3.06 5.33
N ARG A 176 9.26 3.28 6.02
CA ARG A 176 9.21 3.95 7.32
C ARG A 176 9.90 3.17 8.42
N PHE A 177 9.93 1.84 8.33
CA PHE A 177 10.63 1.00 9.29
C PHE A 177 12.04 0.57 8.85
N SER A 178 12.50 0.97 7.65
CA SER A 178 13.83 0.61 7.15
C SER A 178 15.01 1.00 8.06
N PRO A 179 14.99 2.10 8.83
CA PRO A 179 16.03 2.40 9.82
C PRO A 179 16.17 1.33 10.93
N TYR A 180 15.10 0.57 11.19
CA TYR A 180 15.06 -0.50 12.20
C TYR A 180 15.36 -1.89 11.63
N SER A 181 15.91 -1.97 10.40
CA SER A 181 16.16 -3.23 9.70
C SER A 181 17.01 -4.22 10.48
N LYS A 182 17.98 -3.75 11.28
CA LYS A 182 18.81 -4.60 12.16
C LYS A 182 18.02 -5.29 13.26
N ILE A 183 16.91 -4.69 13.72
CA ILE A 183 16.09 -5.20 14.82
C ILE A 183 14.97 -6.09 14.27
N LEU A 184 14.30 -5.64 13.21
CA LEU A 184 13.16 -6.34 12.62
C LEU A 184 13.57 -7.53 11.74
N GLY A 185 14.79 -7.51 11.20
CA GLY A 185 15.32 -8.53 10.31
C GLY A 185 14.76 -8.44 8.89
N GLU A 186 15.45 -9.07 7.94
CA GLU A 186 15.11 -9.02 6.52
C GLU A 186 13.72 -9.59 6.21
N GLY A 187 13.33 -10.67 6.90
CA GLY A 187 12.04 -11.34 6.68
C GLY A 187 10.83 -10.42 6.87
N PHE A 188 10.89 -9.46 7.80
CA PHE A 188 9.84 -8.46 7.98
C PHE A 188 9.62 -7.64 6.71
N PHE A 189 10.69 -7.11 6.11
CA PHE A 189 10.61 -6.30 4.90
C PHE A 189 10.28 -7.13 3.67
N ALA A 190 10.81 -8.35 3.60
CA ALA A 190 10.53 -9.29 2.53
C ALA A 190 9.03 -9.61 2.45
N ASP A 191 8.39 -9.84 3.60
CA ASP A 191 6.96 -10.13 3.68
C ASP A 191 6.13 -8.93 3.21
N PHE A 192 6.43 -7.72 3.69
CA PHE A 192 5.67 -6.52 3.27
C PHE A 192 5.90 -6.16 1.80
N ALA A 193 7.13 -6.23 1.30
CA ALA A 193 7.41 -5.99 -0.12
C ALA A 193 6.68 -6.99 -1.02
N ARG A 194 6.57 -8.24 -0.56
CA ARG A 194 5.81 -9.26 -1.25
C ARG A 194 4.30 -9.03 -1.22
N VAL A 195 3.74 -8.64 -0.07
CA VAL A 195 2.33 -8.22 0.01
C VAL A 195 2.08 -7.11 -1.01
N ALA A 196 2.97 -6.11 -1.10
CA ALA A 196 2.84 -5.05 -2.08
C ALA A 196 2.82 -5.54 -3.54
N ASP A 197 3.59 -6.59 -3.88
CA ASP A 197 3.55 -7.23 -5.20
C ASP A 197 2.23 -8.00 -5.45
N ASP A 198 1.74 -8.72 -4.43
CA ASP A 198 0.47 -9.44 -4.51
C ASP A 198 -0.71 -8.47 -4.72
N GLU A 199 -0.80 -7.40 -3.93
CA GLU A 199 -1.90 -6.42 -4.08
C GLU A 199 -1.77 -5.59 -5.36
N SER A 200 -0.54 -5.36 -5.86
CA SER A 200 -0.34 -4.75 -7.17
C SER A 200 -0.95 -5.56 -8.31
N ARG A 201 -0.95 -6.90 -8.18
CA ARG A 201 -1.60 -7.82 -9.11
C ARG A 201 -3.11 -7.71 -9.03
N HIS A 202 -3.65 -7.77 -7.82
CA HIS A 202 -5.09 -7.73 -7.58
C HIS A 202 -5.68 -6.41 -8.08
N PHE A 203 -4.99 -5.30 -7.79
CA PHE A 203 -5.33 -3.99 -8.33
C PHE A 203 -5.33 -3.98 -9.87
N ALA A 204 -4.30 -4.56 -10.51
CA ALA A 204 -4.22 -4.61 -11.97
C ALA A 204 -5.39 -5.41 -12.59
N TRP A 205 -5.75 -6.55 -12.01
CA TRP A 205 -6.91 -7.34 -12.46
C TRP A 205 -8.22 -6.60 -12.26
N CYS A 206 -8.42 -5.96 -11.11
CA CYS A 206 -9.61 -5.14 -10.87
C CYS A 206 -9.72 -3.99 -11.86
N SER A 207 -8.59 -3.31 -12.12
CA SER A 207 -8.50 -2.20 -13.07
C SER A 207 -8.85 -2.62 -14.49
N GLN A 208 -8.29 -3.75 -14.94
CA GLN A 208 -8.59 -4.31 -16.25
C GLN A 208 -10.09 -4.63 -16.37
N ARG A 209 -10.65 -5.37 -15.40
CA ARG A 209 -12.04 -5.79 -15.47
C ARG A 209 -13.01 -4.61 -15.36
N LEU A 210 -12.65 -3.57 -14.61
CA LEU A 210 -13.46 -2.36 -14.56
C LEU A 210 -13.45 -1.65 -15.92
N ALA A 211 -12.30 -1.55 -16.59
CA ALA A 211 -12.22 -0.98 -17.94
C ALA A 211 -13.11 -1.74 -18.95
N GLU A 212 -13.13 -3.07 -18.90
CA GLU A 212 -13.99 -3.90 -19.76
C GLU A 212 -15.49 -3.63 -19.53
N LEU A 213 -15.92 -3.62 -18.26
CA LEU A 213 -17.33 -3.36 -17.90
C LEU A 213 -17.77 -1.95 -18.33
N VAL A 214 -16.90 -0.96 -18.18
CA VAL A 214 -17.17 0.42 -18.59
C VAL A 214 -17.34 0.53 -20.10
N MET A 215 -16.49 -0.15 -20.87
CA MET A 215 -16.60 -0.20 -22.32
C MET A 215 -17.89 -0.91 -22.77
N GLU A 216 -18.26 -2.02 -22.13
CA GLU A 216 -19.48 -2.78 -22.42
C GLU A 216 -20.75 -1.95 -22.14
N ILE A 217 -20.78 -1.21 -21.02
CA ILE A 217 -21.88 -0.30 -20.67
C ILE A 217 -22.00 0.83 -21.72
N CYS A 218 -20.88 1.40 -22.17
CA CYS A 218 -20.90 2.45 -23.19
C CYS A 218 -21.45 1.92 -24.54
N LEU A 219 -21.07 0.70 -24.93
CA LEU A 219 -21.57 0.06 -26.15
C LEU A 219 -23.08 -0.23 -26.08
N LEU A 220 -23.59 -0.78 -24.98
CA LEU A 220 -25.02 -1.05 -24.78
C LEU A 220 -25.86 0.23 -24.90
N ILE A 221 -25.37 1.35 -24.39
CA ILE A 221 -26.11 2.61 -24.42
C ILE A 221 -26.12 3.22 -25.84
N ILE A 222 -25.02 3.09 -26.59
CA ILE A 222 -24.94 3.51 -28.00
C ILE A 222 -25.89 2.68 -28.88
N PHE A 223 -25.99 1.36 -28.66
CA PHE A 223 -26.83 0.47 -29.47
C PHE A 223 -28.33 0.51 -29.12
N PHE A 224 -28.71 0.89 -27.90
CA PHE A 224 -30.12 1.03 -27.48
C PHE A 224 -30.67 2.46 -27.54
N GLY A 225 -30.02 3.36 -28.29
CA GLY A 225 -30.59 4.66 -28.66
C GLY A 225 -30.71 5.69 -27.54
N GLY A 226 -29.96 5.53 -26.44
CA GLY A 226 -29.86 6.53 -25.39
C GLY A 226 -28.83 7.60 -25.76
N ASN A 227 -29.23 8.87 -25.77
CA ASN A 227 -28.33 10.00 -26.04
C ASN A 227 -27.31 10.16 -24.89
N VAL A 228 -26.16 9.48 -25.00
CA VAL A 228 -25.12 9.44 -23.98
C VAL A 228 -23.75 9.53 -24.64
N GLN A 229 -23.47 10.67 -25.27
CA GLN A 229 -22.09 10.96 -25.70
C GLN A 229 -21.28 11.62 -24.57
N ASN A 230 -21.93 12.24 -23.58
CA ASN A 230 -21.24 13.16 -22.65
C ASN A 230 -21.33 12.80 -21.16
N HIS A 231 -22.24 11.92 -20.72
CA HIS A 231 -22.48 11.72 -19.27
C HIS A 231 -21.89 10.43 -18.68
N LEU A 232 -21.94 9.26 -19.32
CA LEU A 232 -21.45 8.03 -18.67
C LEU A 232 -19.95 7.75 -18.82
N THR A 233 -19.35 8.07 -19.96
CA THR A 233 -17.88 8.07 -20.13
C THR A 233 -17.23 9.11 -19.22
N MET A 234 -17.86 10.28 -19.09
CA MET A 234 -17.41 11.30 -18.16
C MET A 234 -17.64 10.85 -16.72
N LEU A 235 -18.77 10.24 -16.37
CA LEU A 235 -19.01 9.73 -15.02
C LEU A 235 -18.02 8.64 -14.65
N LEU A 236 -17.69 7.66 -15.49
CA LEU A 236 -16.72 6.63 -15.14
C LEU A 236 -15.27 7.10 -15.17
N HIS A 237 -14.90 8.07 -16.00
CA HIS A 237 -13.55 8.68 -15.97
C HIS A 237 -13.41 9.70 -14.83
N VAL A 238 -14.49 10.41 -14.49
CA VAL A 238 -14.60 11.31 -13.33
C VAL A 238 -14.74 10.51 -12.04
N TRP A 239 -15.28 9.27 -12.07
CA TRP A 239 -15.50 8.39 -10.92
C TRP A 239 -14.34 7.44 -10.65
N TRP A 240 -13.71 6.93 -11.71
CA TRP A 240 -12.35 6.36 -11.69
C TRP A 240 -11.34 7.38 -11.18
N GLN A 241 -11.61 8.66 -11.33
CA GLN A 241 -10.91 9.66 -10.55
C GLN A 241 -11.56 9.71 -9.15
N SER A 242 -12.84 10.08 -8.93
CA SER A 242 -13.52 10.56 -7.68
C SER A 242 -13.39 9.84 -6.35
N HIS A 243 -12.77 8.67 -6.27
CA HIS A 243 -12.77 7.89 -5.04
C HIS A 243 -11.39 7.48 -4.53
N TRP A 244 -10.28 7.84 -5.21
CA TRP A 244 -8.92 7.34 -4.89
C TRP A 244 -8.15 8.20 -3.88
N SER A 245 -8.56 8.23 -2.61
CA SER A 245 -7.66 8.61 -1.50
C SER A 245 -8.25 8.26 -0.13
N ARG A 246 -7.84 7.13 0.43
CA ARG A 246 -7.35 7.14 1.82
C ARG A 246 -5.86 6.88 1.78
#